data_AF-A0A6P7GP62-F1
#
_entry.id   AF-A0A6P7GP62-F1
#
_cell.length_a   1.000
_cell.length_b   1.000
_cell.length_c   1.000
_cell.angle_alpha   90.00
_cell.angle_beta   90.00
_cell.angle_gamma   90.00
#
_symmetry.space_group_name_H-M   'P 1'
#
loop_
_entity.id
_entity.type
_entity.pdbx_description
1 polymer ?
#
loop_
_entity_poly.entity_id
_entity_poly.type
_entity_poly.pdbx_seq_one_letter_code
_entity_poly.pdbx_strand_id
1 'polypeptide(L)'
;MGKYYTVVSADFFIDFSKSSPCILSRSALQMMYPGSTGNLKDILKESVKSFISPPALISKALLNNSQAKHYVDTFLSHCTRPFTLFLQLCGHNRARQRDKLAHILEDFTSLQDEAERVDAYLHTLSVNSSHIACFGTWILYHTLRIMIMYLLTGFELELYSVHEFYYIYWYLYEFLYGWLISALSRADSFLAENELLYDPHKGKGATKKKQKNKKKSRQHNKDIVYLQALQNMCGGYYKALMGFRLEMKLIIPNPRFDSEQVRYEHRFAPFQNLLTPPPVVYSEFKEMTSFERFQQQPIDSSFLYIAGYKHFYQARKLLETIAPDSEITDLLTICKTNFVVLKLLAGGHKKDSIRPPEFDFSKNKYFATMKIT
;
A
#
# COMPACT_ATOMS: atom_id res chain seq x y z
N MET A 1 10.28 -20.76 -18.17
CA MET A 1 9.35 -19.75 -18.71
C MET A 1 7.98 -19.67 -17.99
N GLY A 2 7.75 -20.31 -16.84
CA GLY A 2 6.40 -20.38 -16.22
C GLY A 2 6.27 -19.93 -14.76
N LYS A 3 7.23 -19.19 -14.19
CA LYS A 3 7.20 -18.78 -12.76
C LYS A 3 7.03 -17.27 -12.52
N TYR A 4 6.94 -16.47 -13.59
CA TYR A 4 6.94 -15.01 -13.49
C TYR A 4 5.62 -14.37 -13.94
N TYR A 5 4.60 -15.09 -14.38
CA TYR A 5 3.43 -14.47 -15.01
C TYR A 5 2.29 -14.08 -14.06
N THR A 6 2.28 -14.58 -12.82
CA THR A 6 1.08 -14.52 -11.97
C THR A 6 0.99 -13.27 -11.09
N VAL A 7 2.07 -12.89 -10.41
CA VAL A 7 2.19 -11.58 -9.73
C VAL A 7 2.30 -10.44 -10.75
N VAL A 8 2.95 -10.72 -11.89
CA VAL A 8 3.08 -9.81 -13.03
C VAL A 8 1.75 -9.44 -13.66
N SER A 9 0.68 -10.21 -13.47
CA SER A 9 -0.63 -9.87 -14.05
C SER A 9 -1.28 -8.64 -13.39
N ALA A 10 -1.37 -8.55 -12.06
CA ALA A 10 -2.00 -7.39 -11.42
C ALA A 10 -1.14 -6.11 -11.57
N ASP A 11 0.18 -6.23 -11.39
CA ASP A 11 1.09 -5.10 -11.49
C ASP A 11 1.16 -4.56 -12.93
N PHE A 12 1.16 -5.44 -13.94
CA PHE A 12 1.04 -5.02 -15.34
C PHE A 12 -0.25 -4.25 -15.61
N PHE A 13 -1.41 -4.71 -15.10
CA PHE A 13 -2.69 -4.04 -15.33
C PHE A 13 -2.71 -2.65 -14.67
N ILE A 14 -2.16 -2.55 -13.46
CA ILE A 14 -2.05 -1.29 -12.72
C ILE A 14 -1.11 -0.32 -13.46
N ASP A 15 0.08 -0.78 -13.88
CA ASP A 15 1.08 0.05 -14.55
C ASP A 15 0.63 0.45 -15.96
N PHE A 16 0.00 -0.46 -16.71
CA PHE A 16 -0.65 -0.14 -17.97
C PHE A 16 -1.71 0.94 -17.77
N SER A 17 -2.57 0.79 -16.75
CA SER A 17 -3.58 1.79 -16.40
C SER A 17 -2.94 3.15 -16.07
N LYS A 18 -1.85 3.19 -15.29
CA LYS A 18 -1.06 4.42 -14.95
C LYS A 18 -0.72 5.27 -16.18
N SER A 19 -0.31 4.63 -17.27
CA SER A 19 0.03 5.30 -18.54
C SER A 19 -1.12 6.05 -19.22
N SER A 20 -2.35 5.92 -18.72
CA SER A 20 -3.57 6.55 -19.27
C SER A 20 -3.80 6.22 -20.77
N PRO A 21 -3.84 4.91 -21.13
CA PRO A 21 -3.90 4.50 -22.53
C PRO A 21 -5.26 4.80 -23.16
N CYS A 22 -5.31 4.81 -24.50
CA CYS A 22 -6.52 5.13 -25.25
C CYS A 22 -7.64 4.09 -25.02
N ILE A 23 -8.87 4.46 -25.40
CA ILE A 23 -10.06 3.62 -25.18
C ILE A 23 -9.91 2.23 -25.79
N LEU A 24 -9.34 2.12 -27.00
CA LEU A 24 -9.15 0.85 -27.68
C LEU A 24 -8.24 -0.09 -26.89
N SER A 25 -7.06 0.39 -26.47
CA SER A 25 -6.11 -0.43 -25.72
C SER A 25 -6.66 -0.85 -24.36
N ARG A 26 -7.42 0.04 -23.71
CA ARG A 26 -8.12 -0.27 -22.46
C ARG A 26 -9.21 -1.34 -22.63
N SER A 27 -10.04 -1.21 -23.65
CA SER A 27 -11.08 -2.19 -23.97
C SER A 27 -10.48 -3.54 -24.38
N ALA A 28 -9.39 -3.53 -25.15
CA ALA A 28 -8.65 -4.75 -25.49
C ALA A 28 -8.13 -5.47 -24.25
N LEU A 29 -7.53 -4.74 -23.30
CA LEU A 29 -7.06 -5.32 -22.03
C LEU A 29 -8.21 -5.99 -21.23
N GLN A 30 -9.38 -5.35 -21.19
CA GLN A 30 -10.56 -5.90 -20.51
C GLN A 30 -11.09 -7.17 -21.18
N MET A 31 -10.91 -7.33 -22.49
CA MET A 31 -11.38 -8.50 -23.25
C MET A 31 -10.37 -9.66 -23.23
N MET A 32 -9.07 -9.37 -23.21
CA MET A 32 -8.03 -10.39 -23.27
C MET A 32 -7.92 -11.23 -22.00
N TYR A 33 -8.21 -10.66 -20.83
CA TYR A 33 -8.04 -11.37 -19.56
C TYR A 33 -9.17 -12.35 -19.22
N PRO A 34 -10.47 -12.01 -19.41
CA PRO A 34 -11.56 -12.96 -19.25
C PRO A 34 -11.70 -13.92 -20.45
N GLY A 35 -11.18 -13.52 -21.62
CA GLY A 35 -11.35 -14.25 -22.89
C GLY A 35 -10.26 -15.27 -23.21
N SER A 36 -9.17 -15.33 -22.42
CA SER A 36 -8.13 -16.36 -22.57
C SER A 36 -8.41 -17.51 -21.60
N THR A 37 -8.45 -18.72 -22.14
CA THR A 37 -8.90 -20.01 -21.58
C THR A 37 -8.11 -20.55 -20.38
N GLY A 38 -7.43 -19.69 -19.61
CA GLY A 38 -6.75 -20.06 -18.37
C GLY A 38 -7.71 -20.05 -17.19
N ASN A 39 -7.72 -21.11 -16.40
CA ASN A 39 -8.48 -21.18 -15.15
C ASN A 39 -7.93 -20.13 -14.16
N LEU A 40 -8.59 -18.97 -14.02
CA LEU A 40 -8.17 -17.89 -13.11
C LEU A 40 -7.90 -18.39 -11.69
N LYS A 41 -8.63 -19.43 -11.24
CA LYS A 41 -8.37 -20.07 -9.96
C LYS A 41 -6.94 -20.60 -9.85
N ASP A 42 -6.41 -21.20 -10.91
CA ASP A 42 -5.04 -21.73 -10.94
C ASP A 42 -4.01 -20.59 -10.97
N ILE A 43 -4.32 -19.49 -11.65
CA ILE A 43 -3.53 -18.24 -11.62
C ILE A 43 -3.49 -17.68 -10.19
N LEU A 44 -4.63 -17.57 -9.52
CA LEU A 44 -4.72 -17.10 -8.14
C LEU A 44 -3.96 -18.04 -7.19
N LYS A 45 -4.09 -19.36 -7.36
CA LYS A 45 -3.35 -20.37 -6.59
C LYS A 45 -1.84 -20.17 -6.69
N GLU A 46 -1.32 -19.99 -7.89
CA GLU A 46 0.11 -19.72 -8.11
C GLU A 46 0.51 -18.32 -7.62
N SER A 47 -0.40 -17.34 -7.63
CA SER A 47 -0.16 -16.02 -7.01
C SER A 47 0.04 -16.13 -5.50
N VAL A 48 -0.85 -16.84 -4.77
CA VAL A 48 -0.67 -17.05 -3.31
C VAL A 48 0.62 -17.80 -3.02
N LYS A 49 0.92 -18.83 -3.83
CA LYS A 49 2.13 -19.63 -3.69
C LYS A 49 3.39 -18.80 -3.91
N SER A 50 3.42 -17.96 -4.94
CA SER A 50 4.54 -17.03 -5.17
C SER A 50 4.65 -16.00 -4.06
N PHE A 51 3.54 -15.52 -3.49
CA PHE A 51 3.54 -14.46 -2.50
C PHE A 51 4.05 -14.92 -1.12
N ILE A 52 3.53 -16.05 -0.60
CA ILE A 52 3.82 -16.49 0.77
C ILE A 52 4.08 -18.01 0.90
N SER A 53 3.87 -18.78 -0.18
CA SER A 53 4.03 -20.24 -0.21
C SER A 53 3.30 -20.96 0.94
N PRO A 54 1.96 -20.83 1.06
CA PRO A 54 1.23 -21.40 2.18
C PRO A 54 1.43 -22.92 2.27
N PRO A 55 1.62 -23.49 3.48
CA PRO A 55 1.81 -24.93 3.66
C PRO A 55 0.71 -25.79 3.03
N ALA A 56 -0.53 -25.31 2.98
CA ALA A 56 -1.64 -26.00 2.33
C ALA A 56 -1.43 -26.25 0.83
N LEU A 57 -0.51 -25.51 0.19
CA LEU A 57 -0.17 -25.64 -1.23
C LEU A 57 1.17 -26.32 -1.50
N ILE A 58 1.97 -26.60 -0.46
CA ILE A 58 3.34 -27.18 -0.60
C ILE A 58 3.58 -28.43 0.25
N SER A 59 2.90 -28.57 1.39
CA SER A 59 3.08 -29.69 2.32
C SER A 59 2.34 -30.93 1.83
N LYS A 60 3.06 -32.04 1.62
CA LYS A 60 2.46 -33.33 1.22
C LYS A 60 1.36 -33.80 2.19
N ALA A 61 1.51 -33.55 3.48
CA ALA A 61 0.53 -33.95 4.49
C ALA A 61 -0.82 -33.22 4.30
N LEU A 62 -0.77 -31.90 4.09
CA LEU A 62 -1.98 -31.09 3.87
C LEU A 62 -2.56 -31.29 2.47
N LEU A 63 -1.71 -31.52 1.46
CA LEU A 63 -2.16 -31.82 0.09
C LEU A 63 -2.92 -33.15 -0.01
N ASN A 64 -2.63 -34.10 0.88
CA ASN A 64 -3.33 -35.39 0.95
C ASN A 64 -4.61 -35.33 1.79
N ASN A 65 -4.87 -34.24 2.51
CA ASN A 65 -6.11 -34.04 3.26
C ASN A 65 -7.20 -33.49 2.33
N SER A 66 -8.21 -34.33 2.04
CA SER A 66 -9.30 -34.01 1.12
C SER A 66 -10.10 -32.78 1.56
N GLN A 67 -10.30 -32.60 2.86
CA GLN A 67 -11.08 -31.48 3.39
C GLN A 67 -10.28 -30.17 3.36
N ALA A 68 -8.99 -30.20 3.73
CA ALA A 68 -8.10 -29.04 3.57
C ALA A 68 -8.07 -28.57 2.11
N LYS A 69 -7.95 -29.51 1.17
CA LYS A 69 -7.99 -29.21 -0.26
C LYS A 69 -9.32 -28.59 -0.67
N HIS A 70 -10.45 -29.15 -0.22
CA HIS A 70 -11.78 -28.62 -0.52
C HIS A 70 -11.97 -27.18 -0.03
N TYR A 71 -11.54 -26.87 1.20
CA TYR A 71 -11.61 -25.52 1.75
C TYR A 71 -10.80 -24.52 0.92
N VAL A 72 -9.54 -24.85 0.61
CA VAL A 72 -8.67 -23.98 -0.19
C VAL A 72 -9.19 -23.81 -1.62
N ASP A 73 -9.64 -24.89 -2.27
CA ASP A 73 -10.17 -24.82 -3.63
C ASP A 73 -11.50 -24.04 -3.70
N THR A 74 -12.35 -24.13 -2.67
CA THR A 74 -13.59 -23.35 -2.56
C THR A 74 -13.28 -21.86 -2.41
N PHE A 75 -12.41 -21.51 -1.47
CA PHE A 75 -11.97 -20.13 -1.25
C PHE A 75 -11.35 -19.51 -2.51
N LEU A 76 -10.43 -20.22 -3.17
CA LEU A 76 -9.83 -19.73 -4.42
C LEU A 76 -10.87 -19.58 -5.54
N SER A 77 -11.92 -20.41 -5.54
CA SER A 77 -13.05 -20.26 -6.49
C SER A 77 -13.83 -18.98 -6.20
N HIS A 78 -14.11 -18.66 -4.93
CA HIS A 78 -14.77 -17.41 -4.54
C HIS A 78 -13.94 -16.16 -4.87
N CYS A 79 -12.61 -16.24 -4.76
CA CYS A 79 -11.70 -15.16 -5.15
C CYS A 79 -11.77 -14.83 -6.66
N THR A 80 -12.17 -15.76 -7.54
CA THR A 80 -12.11 -15.53 -8.99
C THR A 80 -12.91 -14.32 -9.44
N ARG A 81 -14.12 -14.11 -8.93
CA ARG A 81 -14.97 -12.99 -9.37
C ARG A 81 -14.44 -11.64 -8.88
N PRO A 82 -14.15 -11.41 -7.59
CA PRO A 82 -13.58 -10.15 -7.11
C PRO A 82 -12.26 -9.79 -7.80
N PHE A 83 -11.35 -10.74 -7.97
CA PHE A 83 -10.10 -10.49 -8.69
C PHE A 83 -10.33 -10.21 -10.19
N THR A 84 -11.32 -10.84 -10.82
CA THR A 84 -11.72 -10.50 -12.21
C THR A 84 -12.16 -9.05 -12.31
N LEU A 85 -13.05 -8.62 -11.41
CA LEU A 85 -13.56 -7.24 -11.36
C LEU A 85 -12.42 -6.26 -11.10
N PHE A 86 -11.48 -6.61 -10.23
CA PHE A 86 -10.31 -5.80 -9.92
C PHE A 86 -9.40 -5.59 -11.15
N LEU A 87 -9.16 -6.65 -11.93
CA LEU A 87 -8.34 -6.54 -13.13
C LEU A 87 -9.06 -5.78 -14.24
N GLN A 88 -10.36 -6.02 -14.43
CA GLN A 88 -11.17 -5.26 -15.39
C GLN A 88 -11.26 -3.78 -15.03
N LEU A 89 -11.21 -3.43 -13.74
CA LEU A 89 -11.18 -2.05 -13.26
C LEU A 89 -10.04 -1.27 -13.90
N CYS A 90 -8.86 -1.88 -14.06
CA CYS A 90 -7.69 -1.23 -14.66
C CYS A 90 -7.92 -0.75 -16.12
N GLY A 91 -8.90 -1.31 -16.83
CA GLY A 91 -9.31 -0.85 -18.16
C GLY A 91 -10.37 0.25 -18.17
N HIS A 92 -10.90 0.68 -17.03
CA HIS A 92 -11.85 1.80 -16.99
C HIS A 92 -11.14 3.15 -17.06
N ASN A 93 -11.87 4.25 -17.27
CA ASN A 93 -11.34 5.60 -17.04
C ASN A 93 -11.19 5.89 -15.54
N ARG A 94 -10.38 6.89 -15.17
CA ARG A 94 -10.00 7.17 -13.78
C ARG A 94 -11.17 7.45 -12.84
N ALA A 95 -12.14 8.26 -13.26
CA ALA A 95 -13.33 8.52 -12.45
C ALA A 95 -14.09 7.21 -12.16
N ARG A 96 -14.31 6.39 -13.19
CA ARG A 96 -14.99 5.10 -13.05
C ARG A 96 -14.18 4.08 -12.24
N GLN A 97 -12.85 4.11 -12.34
CA GLN A 97 -11.97 3.32 -11.50
C GLN A 97 -12.19 3.67 -10.03
N ARG A 98 -12.16 4.95 -9.67
CA ARG A 98 -12.36 5.41 -8.30
C ARG A 98 -13.71 4.97 -7.74
N ASP A 99 -14.79 5.15 -8.50
CA ASP A 99 -16.14 4.72 -8.07
C ASP A 99 -16.18 3.20 -7.80
N LYS A 100 -15.62 2.39 -8.73
CA LYS A 100 -15.63 0.93 -8.60
C LYS A 100 -14.68 0.42 -7.51
N LEU A 101 -13.59 1.14 -7.19
CA LEU A 101 -12.69 0.80 -6.08
C LEU A 101 -13.42 0.85 -4.73
N ALA A 102 -14.38 1.76 -4.55
CA ALA A 102 -15.18 1.79 -3.33
C ALA A 102 -16.04 0.53 -3.18
N HIS A 103 -16.69 0.09 -4.27
CA HIS A 103 -17.54 -1.11 -4.25
C HIS A 103 -16.75 -2.41 -4.10
N ILE A 104 -15.61 -2.53 -4.77
CA ILE A 104 -14.83 -3.77 -4.70
C ILE A 104 -14.24 -4.02 -3.31
N LEU A 105 -14.10 -2.99 -2.47
CA LEU A 105 -13.68 -3.16 -1.08
C LEU A 105 -14.68 -4.02 -0.29
N GLU A 106 -15.98 -3.95 -0.57
CA GLU A 106 -16.99 -4.80 0.08
C GLU A 106 -16.78 -6.30 -0.25
N ASP A 107 -16.47 -6.59 -1.52
CA ASP A 107 -16.10 -7.94 -1.96
C ASP A 107 -14.84 -8.42 -1.22
N PHE A 108 -13.83 -7.55 -1.09
CA PHE A 108 -12.57 -7.89 -0.43
C PHE A 108 -12.72 -8.01 1.10
N THR A 109 -13.61 -7.27 1.75
CA THR A 109 -13.99 -7.50 3.16
C THR A 109 -14.50 -8.93 3.33
N SER A 110 -15.42 -9.36 2.48
CA SER A 110 -15.98 -10.72 2.54
C SER A 110 -14.90 -11.79 2.33
N LEU A 111 -13.94 -11.54 1.42
CA LEU A 111 -12.80 -12.42 1.20
C LEU A 111 -11.82 -12.45 2.38
N GLN A 112 -11.65 -11.34 3.12
CA GLN A 112 -10.81 -11.33 4.33
C GLN A 112 -11.38 -12.27 5.38
N ASP A 113 -12.69 -12.16 5.68
CA ASP A 113 -13.36 -13.02 6.65
C ASP A 113 -13.28 -14.50 6.25
N GLU A 114 -13.44 -14.80 4.96
CA GLU A 114 -13.31 -16.16 4.45
C GLU A 114 -11.86 -16.69 4.55
N ALA A 115 -10.88 -15.85 4.21
CA ALA A 115 -9.47 -16.22 4.32
C ALA A 115 -9.06 -16.51 5.77
N GLU A 116 -9.56 -15.72 6.73
CA GLU A 116 -9.34 -15.96 8.16
C GLU A 116 -9.95 -17.30 8.61
N ARG A 117 -11.16 -17.64 8.16
CA ARG A 117 -11.78 -18.95 8.44
C ARG A 117 -10.97 -20.11 7.85
N VAL A 118 -10.47 -19.96 6.63
CA VAL A 118 -9.62 -20.97 5.97
C VAL A 118 -8.32 -21.15 6.74
N ASP A 119 -7.63 -20.06 7.09
CA ASP A 119 -6.39 -20.12 7.86
C ASP A 119 -6.62 -20.72 9.26
N ALA A 120 -7.71 -20.36 9.94
CA ALA A 120 -8.07 -20.94 11.24
C ALA A 120 -8.32 -22.46 11.13
N TYR A 121 -9.04 -22.91 10.10
CA TYR A 121 -9.24 -24.34 9.86
C TYR A 121 -7.91 -25.06 9.59
N LEU A 122 -7.07 -24.53 8.70
CA LEU A 122 -5.77 -25.12 8.37
C LEU A 122 -4.84 -25.16 9.58
N HIS A 123 -4.96 -24.19 10.49
CA HIS A 123 -4.21 -24.18 11.74
C HIS A 123 -4.53 -25.40 12.62
N THR A 124 -5.81 -25.81 12.69
CA THR A 124 -6.21 -27.02 13.46
C THR A 124 -5.59 -28.31 12.93
N LEU A 125 -5.22 -28.33 11.64
CA LEU A 125 -4.64 -29.49 10.97
C LEU A 125 -3.11 -29.53 11.05
N SER A 126 -2.47 -28.47 11.53
CA SER A 126 -1.02 -28.43 11.65
C SER A 126 -0.53 -28.81 13.04
N VAL A 127 0.48 -29.69 13.07
CA VAL A 127 1.14 -30.17 14.30
C VAL A 127 2.21 -29.18 14.80
N ASN A 128 2.68 -28.28 13.93
CA ASN A 128 3.66 -27.25 14.27
C ASN A 128 2.98 -25.88 14.15
N SER A 129 3.14 -24.99 15.12
CA SER A 129 2.46 -23.69 15.21
C SER A 129 2.86 -22.65 14.14
N SER A 130 3.59 -23.04 13.11
CA SER A 130 4.18 -22.19 12.05
C SER A 130 3.23 -21.88 10.87
N HIS A 131 1.91 -21.90 11.06
CA HIS A 131 0.91 -21.96 9.96
C HIS A 131 -0.08 -20.80 9.92
N ILE A 132 0.24 -19.66 10.54
CA ILE A 132 -0.79 -18.68 10.86
C ILE A 132 -0.96 -17.64 9.74
N ALA A 133 -2.21 -17.50 9.28
CA ALA A 133 -2.71 -16.38 8.50
C ALA A 133 -2.09 -16.17 7.10
N CYS A 134 -1.79 -17.23 6.34
CA CYS A 134 -1.20 -17.07 5.01
C CYS A 134 -2.18 -16.48 3.98
N PHE A 135 -3.39 -17.04 3.89
CA PHE A 135 -4.41 -16.56 2.95
C PHE A 135 -4.93 -15.18 3.38
N GLY A 136 -5.13 -14.97 4.68
CA GLY A 136 -5.50 -13.68 5.27
C GLY A 136 -4.47 -12.61 4.96
N THR A 137 -3.16 -12.90 5.10
CA THR A 137 -2.09 -11.95 4.74
C THR A 137 -2.10 -11.63 3.24
N TRP A 138 -2.39 -12.60 2.37
CA TRP A 138 -2.47 -12.37 0.93
C TRP A 138 -3.67 -11.50 0.53
N ILE A 139 -4.86 -11.75 1.08
CA ILE A 139 -6.03 -10.89 0.82
C ILE A 139 -5.83 -9.50 1.43
N LEU A 140 -5.27 -9.42 2.64
CA LEU A 140 -4.93 -8.15 3.29
C LEU A 140 -4.01 -7.30 2.42
N TYR A 141 -2.98 -7.90 1.81
CA TYR A 141 -2.07 -7.20 0.89
C TYR A 141 -2.84 -6.53 -0.28
N HIS A 142 -3.73 -7.26 -0.94
CA HIS A 142 -4.51 -6.70 -2.05
C HIS A 142 -5.52 -5.66 -1.58
N THR A 143 -6.17 -5.89 -0.43
CA THR A 143 -7.12 -4.95 0.18
C THR A 143 -6.45 -3.61 0.47
N LEU A 144 -5.27 -3.63 1.11
CA LEU A 144 -4.48 -2.42 1.39
C LEU A 144 -4.07 -1.69 0.11
N ARG A 145 -3.71 -2.41 -0.96
CA ARG A 145 -3.43 -1.79 -2.26
C ARG A 145 -4.65 -1.10 -2.83
N ILE A 146 -5.83 -1.73 -2.76
CA ILE A 146 -7.10 -1.14 -3.22
C ILE A 146 -7.42 0.13 -2.44
N MET A 147 -7.25 0.12 -1.11
CA MET A 147 -7.43 1.31 -0.26
C MET A 147 -6.47 2.44 -0.67
N ILE A 148 -5.18 2.13 -0.86
CA ILE A 148 -4.18 3.12 -1.30
C ILE A 148 -4.54 3.67 -2.68
N MET A 149 -4.92 2.84 -3.65
CA MET A 149 -5.36 3.31 -4.97
C MET A 149 -6.60 4.21 -4.89
N TYR A 150 -7.56 3.88 -4.04
CA TYR A 150 -8.75 4.72 -3.83
C TYR A 150 -8.35 6.11 -3.31
N LEU A 151 -7.43 6.20 -2.35
CA LEU A 151 -6.95 7.48 -1.85
C LEU A 151 -6.15 8.25 -2.90
N LEU A 152 -5.18 7.60 -3.57
CA LEU A 152 -4.31 8.25 -4.55
C LEU A 152 -5.07 8.75 -5.78
N THR A 153 -6.07 8.00 -6.26
CA THR A 153 -6.94 8.45 -7.37
C THR A 153 -7.73 9.71 -7.03
N GLY A 154 -7.97 10.00 -5.74
CA GLY A 154 -8.55 11.28 -5.34
C GLY A 154 -7.63 12.49 -5.53
N PHE A 155 -6.30 12.31 -5.48
CA PHE A 155 -5.37 13.37 -5.89
C PHE A 155 -5.35 13.53 -7.41
N GLU A 156 -5.26 12.42 -8.16
CA GLU A 156 -5.24 12.45 -9.64
C GLU A 156 -6.51 13.09 -10.24
N LEU A 157 -7.65 12.96 -9.56
CA LEU A 157 -8.93 13.52 -9.97
C LEU A 157 -9.24 14.87 -9.28
N GLU A 158 -8.29 15.45 -8.55
CA GLU A 158 -8.42 16.73 -7.84
C GLU A 158 -9.64 16.81 -6.91
N LEU A 159 -9.95 15.69 -6.24
CA LEU A 159 -11.13 15.56 -5.39
C LEU A 159 -10.91 16.05 -3.96
N TYR A 160 -9.66 16.34 -3.60
CA TYR A 160 -9.27 16.85 -2.29
C TYR A 160 -8.87 18.32 -2.41
N SER A 161 -9.43 19.13 -1.52
CA SER A 161 -8.91 20.49 -1.33
C SER A 161 -7.60 20.47 -0.53
N VAL A 162 -6.77 21.50 -0.66
CA VAL A 162 -5.45 21.57 0.00
C VAL A 162 -5.54 21.40 1.52
N HIS A 163 -6.57 21.94 2.16
CA HIS A 163 -6.79 21.81 3.60
C HIS A 163 -7.18 20.37 4.03
N GLU A 164 -7.48 19.47 3.09
CA GLU A 164 -7.77 18.05 3.35
C GLU A 164 -6.51 17.18 3.26
N PHE A 165 -5.47 17.64 2.56
CA PHE A 165 -4.30 16.82 2.22
C PHE A 165 -3.64 16.19 3.46
N TYR A 166 -3.61 16.90 4.59
CA TYR A 166 -2.85 16.46 5.76
C TYR A 166 -3.40 15.15 6.36
N TYR A 167 -4.73 14.96 6.43
CA TYR A 167 -5.30 13.71 6.92
C TYR A 167 -5.23 12.58 5.90
N ILE A 168 -5.26 12.88 4.59
CA ILE A 168 -5.07 11.88 3.55
C ILE A 168 -3.63 11.35 3.59
N TYR A 169 -2.64 12.24 3.60
CA TYR A 169 -1.22 11.86 3.71
C TYR A 169 -0.90 11.22 5.06
N TRP A 170 -1.51 11.68 6.15
CA TRP A 170 -1.37 11.04 7.46
C TRP A 170 -1.88 9.60 7.43
N TYR A 171 -3.07 9.36 6.87
CA TYR A 171 -3.65 8.02 6.79
C TYR A 171 -2.80 7.09 5.92
N LEU A 172 -2.25 7.60 4.81
CA LEU A 172 -1.28 6.86 4.00
C LEU A 172 0.00 6.54 4.79
N TYR A 173 0.57 7.53 5.47
CA TYR A 173 1.85 7.45 6.19
C TYR A 173 1.80 6.56 7.44
N GLU A 174 0.94 6.92 8.39
CA GLU A 174 0.86 6.33 9.73
C GLU A 174 0.20 4.95 9.69
N PHE A 175 -0.73 4.76 8.74
CA PHE A 175 -1.60 3.59 8.72
C PHE A 175 -1.35 2.70 7.51
N LEU A 176 -1.79 3.08 6.31
CA LEU A 176 -1.87 2.13 5.17
C LEU A 176 -0.51 1.59 4.70
N TYR A 177 0.50 2.45 4.54
CA TYR A 177 1.82 1.95 4.13
C TYR A 177 2.47 1.10 5.22
N GLY A 178 2.28 1.45 6.50
CA GLY A 178 2.78 0.65 7.63
C GLY A 178 2.20 -0.77 7.64
N TRP A 179 0.89 -0.89 7.43
CA TRP A 179 0.22 -2.18 7.28
C TRP A 179 0.69 -2.96 6.06
N LEU A 180 0.84 -2.30 4.91
CA LEU A 180 1.25 -2.94 3.66
C LEU A 180 2.68 -3.48 3.75
N ILE A 181 3.60 -2.69 4.30
CA ILE A 181 4.99 -3.10 4.55
C ILE A 181 5.04 -4.26 5.53
N SER A 182 4.20 -4.24 6.58
CA SER A 182 4.12 -5.33 7.57
C SER A 182 3.60 -6.63 6.94
N ALA A 183 2.59 -6.56 6.07
CA ALA A 183 2.08 -7.72 5.34
C ALA A 183 3.14 -8.34 4.42
N LEU A 184 3.89 -7.52 3.68
CA LEU A 184 5.00 -7.97 2.84
C LEU A 184 6.15 -8.56 3.65
N SER A 185 6.52 -7.92 4.75
CA SER A 185 7.58 -8.40 5.65
C SER A 185 7.22 -9.74 6.28
N ARG A 186 5.96 -9.94 6.64
CA ARG A 186 5.44 -11.24 7.10
C ARG A 186 5.56 -12.29 6.01
N ALA A 187 5.14 -11.97 4.78
CA ALA A 187 5.25 -12.88 3.65
C ALA A 187 6.71 -13.28 3.36
N ASP A 188 7.64 -12.33 3.36
CA ASP A 188 9.08 -12.58 3.18
C ASP A 188 9.66 -13.50 4.28
N SER A 189 9.26 -13.28 5.55
CA SER A 189 9.68 -14.15 6.66
C SER A 189 9.18 -15.58 6.48
N PHE A 190 7.90 -15.76 6.09
CA PHE A 190 7.32 -17.07 5.79
C PHE A 190 8.02 -17.77 4.62
N LEU A 191 8.34 -17.05 3.54
CA LEU A 191 9.10 -17.61 2.43
C LEU A 191 10.47 -18.12 2.88
N ALA A 192 11.19 -17.34 3.71
CA ALA A 192 12.49 -17.74 4.24
C ALA A 192 12.40 -18.97 5.16
N GLU A 193 11.37 -19.07 6.00
CA GLU A 193 11.13 -20.24 6.86
C GLU A 193 10.81 -21.50 6.03
N ASN A 194 9.94 -21.37 5.03
CA ASN A 194 9.59 -22.47 4.12
C ASN A 194 10.81 -22.97 3.32
N GLU A 195 11.69 -22.07 2.87
CA GLU A 195 12.95 -22.46 2.22
C GLU A 195 13.82 -23.33 3.14
N LEU A 196 13.87 -23.04 4.45
CA LEU A 196 14.66 -23.81 5.42
C LEU A 196 14.06 -25.18 5.75
N LEU A 197 12.72 -25.29 5.76
CA LEU A 197 11.99 -26.51 6.08
C LEU A 197 11.95 -27.49 4.91
N TYR A 198 11.78 -26.98 3.69
CA TYR A 198 11.58 -27.79 2.49
C TYR A 198 12.80 -27.80 1.55
N ASP A 199 14.00 -27.43 2.03
CA ASP A 199 15.25 -27.45 1.25
C ASP A 199 15.53 -28.86 0.70
N PRO A 200 15.47 -29.08 -0.64
CA PRO A 200 15.73 -30.38 -1.25
C PRO A 200 17.18 -30.87 -1.06
N HIS A 201 18.10 -30.01 -0.60
CA HIS A 201 19.51 -30.38 -0.40
C HIS A 201 19.84 -30.94 1.00
N LYS A 202 18.90 -30.99 1.95
CA LYS A 202 19.13 -31.59 3.27
C LYS A 202 19.28 -33.12 3.28
N GLY A 203 19.04 -33.79 2.15
CA GLY A 203 19.00 -35.25 2.07
C GLY A 203 20.32 -36.00 1.77
N LYS A 204 21.43 -35.33 1.44
CA LYS A 204 22.70 -36.03 1.15
C LYS A 204 23.92 -35.24 1.65
N GLY A 205 24.46 -35.67 2.80
CA GLY A 205 25.79 -35.38 3.34
C GLY A 205 26.38 -33.99 3.07
N ALA A 206 26.26 -33.05 4.01
CA ALA A 206 26.82 -31.71 3.86
C ALA A 206 27.51 -31.20 5.14
N THR A 207 28.64 -31.82 5.52
CA THR A 207 29.53 -31.31 6.57
C THR A 207 30.49 -30.19 6.12
N LYS A 208 30.45 -29.71 4.86
CA LYS A 208 31.43 -28.69 4.38
C LYS A 208 30.90 -27.65 3.36
N LYS A 209 29.71 -27.09 3.53
CA LYS A 209 29.25 -25.92 2.74
C LYS A 209 28.59 -24.82 3.59
N LYS A 210 29.21 -24.46 4.71
CA LYS A 210 28.70 -23.38 5.60
C LYS A 210 29.14 -21.96 5.21
N GLN A 211 29.80 -21.75 4.06
CA GLN A 211 30.45 -20.45 3.74
C GLN A 211 30.06 -19.78 2.41
N LYS A 212 29.00 -20.22 1.71
CA LYS A 212 28.55 -19.54 0.47
C LYS A 212 27.03 -19.44 0.30
N ASN A 213 26.26 -19.37 1.38
CA ASN A 213 24.91 -18.81 1.28
C ASN A 213 25.03 -17.29 1.14
N LYS A 214 25.31 -16.83 -0.09
CA LYS A 214 24.95 -15.47 -0.51
C LYS A 214 23.49 -15.31 -0.09
N LYS A 215 23.20 -14.40 0.84
CA LYS A 215 21.85 -13.92 1.17
C LYS A 215 21.12 -13.74 -0.17
N LYS A 216 20.28 -14.70 -0.56
CA LYS A 216 19.41 -14.53 -1.71
C LYS A 216 18.58 -13.29 -1.41
N SER A 217 18.49 -12.38 -2.37
CA SER A 217 17.69 -11.17 -2.22
C SER A 217 16.29 -11.60 -1.82
N ARG A 218 15.82 -11.14 -0.65
CA ARG A 218 14.46 -11.39 -0.17
C ARG A 218 13.48 -10.91 -1.24
N GLN A 219 12.50 -11.74 -1.59
CA GLN A 219 11.70 -11.59 -2.80
C GLN A 219 10.99 -10.23 -2.84
N HIS A 220 10.40 -9.82 -1.72
CA HIS A 220 9.62 -8.58 -1.62
C HIS A 220 10.44 -7.36 -1.20
N ASN A 221 11.77 -7.50 -1.02
CA ASN A 221 12.59 -6.43 -0.46
C ASN A 221 12.62 -5.17 -1.31
N LYS A 222 12.57 -5.30 -2.64
CA LYS A 222 12.53 -4.13 -3.54
C LYS A 222 11.23 -3.34 -3.33
N ASP A 223 10.12 -4.04 -3.26
CA ASP A 223 8.79 -3.44 -3.06
C ASP A 223 8.70 -2.80 -1.67
N ILE A 224 9.21 -3.48 -0.64
CA ILE A 224 9.28 -2.93 0.73
C ILE A 224 10.07 -1.61 0.75
N VAL A 225 11.24 -1.55 0.11
CA VAL A 225 12.06 -0.33 0.06
C VAL A 225 11.34 0.81 -0.67
N TYR A 226 10.69 0.50 -1.80
CA TYR A 226 9.89 1.47 -2.55
C TYR A 226 8.70 2.00 -1.72
N LEU A 227 7.94 1.11 -1.08
CA LEU A 227 6.82 1.48 -0.22
C LEU A 227 7.25 2.27 1.01
N GLN A 228 8.41 1.96 1.60
CA GLN A 228 9.01 2.75 2.68
C GLN A 228 9.38 4.16 2.19
N ALA A 229 9.83 4.31 0.94
CA ALA A 229 10.07 5.62 0.37
C ALA A 229 8.78 6.42 0.22
N LEU A 230 7.72 5.81 -0.33
CA LEU A 230 6.41 6.43 -0.46
C LEU A 230 5.81 6.80 0.91
N GLN A 231 5.92 5.91 1.90
CA GLN A 231 5.54 6.17 3.28
C GLN A 231 6.25 7.44 3.78
N ASN A 232 7.57 7.52 3.66
CA ASN A 232 8.31 8.70 4.08
C ASN A 232 7.94 9.96 3.27
N MET A 233 7.62 9.85 1.98
CA MET A 233 7.08 11.00 1.24
C MET A 233 5.78 11.49 1.87
N CYS A 234 4.81 10.60 2.14
CA CYS A 234 3.56 10.95 2.82
C CYS A 234 3.82 11.58 4.20
N GLY A 235 4.77 11.04 4.98
CA GLY A 235 5.19 11.63 6.26
C GLY A 235 5.72 13.05 6.10
N GLY A 236 6.52 13.30 5.06
CA GLY A 236 7.02 14.63 4.70
C GLY A 236 5.88 15.63 4.44
N TYR A 237 4.91 15.26 3.61
CA TYR A 237 3.75 16.11 3.33
C TYR A 237 2.85 16.33 4.55
N TYR A 238 2.55 15.27 5.30
CA TYR A 238 1.75 15.36 6.52
C TYR A 238 2.36 16.39 7.48
N LYS A 239 3.66 16.28 7.78
CA LYS A 239 4.34 17.21 8.69
C LYS A 239 4.40 18.63 8.12
N ALA A 240 4.64 18.79 6.82
CA ALA A 240 4.60 20.09 6.15
C ALA A 240 3.25 20.78 6.32
N LEU A 241 2.17 20.08 5.99
CA LEU A 241 0.81 20.62 6.04
C LEU A 241 0.36 20.93 7.46
N MET A 242 0.76 20.12 8.44
CA MET A 242 0.53 20.45 9.85
C MET A 242 1.28 21.71 10.28
N GLY A 243 2.52 21.91 9.79
CA GLY A 243 3.28 23.15 10.02
C GLY A 243 2.59 24.37 9.40
N PHE A 244 2.14 24.25 8.15
CA PHE A 244 1.38 25.31 7.48
C PHE A 244 0.06 25.62 8.18
N ARG A 245 -0.60 24.60 8.73
CA ARG A 245 -1.82 24.76 9.52
C ARG A 245 -1.56 25.53 10.82
N LEU A 246 -0.48 25.21 11.54
CA LEU A 246 -0.09 25.95 12.75
C LEU A 246 0.23 27.42 12.47
N GLU A 247 0.84 27.70 11.31
CA GLU A 247 1.12 29.08 10.86
C GLU A 247 -0.08 29.76 10.20
N MET A 248 -1.26 29.13 10.19
CA MET A 248 -2.48 29.65 9.57
C MET A 248 -2.31 29.99 8.07
N LYS A 249 -1.40 29.29 7.38
CA LYS A 249 -1.12 29.45 5.94
C LYS A 249 -2.06 28.64 5.05
N LEU A 250 -2.85 27.73 5.62
CA LEU A 250 -3.86 26.96 4.88
C LEU A 250 -5.20 27.68 4.92
N ILE A 251 -5.86 27.78 3.77
CA ILE A 251 -7.23 28.30 3.68
C ILE A 251 -8.19 27.22 4.17
N ILE A 252 -8.74 27.42 5.36
CA ILE A 252 -9.71 26.51 5.99
C ILE A 252 -11.13 27.03 5.71
N PRO A 253 -12.10 26.15 5.35
CA PRO A 253 -13.48 26.58 5.14
C PRO A 253 -14.12 27.14 6.43
N ASN A 254 -15.17 27.93 6.28
CA ASN A 254 -15.87 28.55 7.41
C ASN A 254 -16.58 27.47 8.26
N PRO A 255 -16.26 27.35 9.58
CA PRO A 255 -16.84 26.32 10.45
C PRO A 255 -18.38 26.36 10.58
N ARG A 256 -19.03 27.48 10.25
CA ARG A 256 -20.50 27.58 10.26
C ARG A 256 -21.16 26.69 9.20
N PHE A 257 -20.47 26.43 8.10
CA PHE A 257 -20.99 25.70 6.95
C PHE A 257 -20.20 24.43 6.64
N ASP A 258 -19.22 24.09 7.47
CA ASP A 258 -18.23 23.07 7.18
C ASP A 258 -17.76 22.36 8.46
N SER A 259 -17.52 21.05 8.34
CA SER A 259 -17.03 20.21 9.44
C SER A 259 -15.93 19.27 8.94
N GLU A 260 -14.74 19.39 9.53
CA GLU A 260 -13.60 18.51 9.26
C GLU A 260 -13.95 17.04 9.49
N GLN A 261 -14.78 16.77 10.50
CA GLN A 261 -15.30 15.42 10.78
C GLN A 261 -16.09 14.86 9.61
N VAL A 262 -17.06 15.62 9.10
CA VAL A 262 -17.93 15.17 7.99
C VAL A 262 -17.09 14.91 6.73
N ARG A 263 -16.12 15.78 6.43
CA ARG A 263 -15.21 15.55 5.29
C ARG A 263 -14.37 14.30 5.49
N TYR A 264 -13.76 14.15 6.66
CA TYR A 264 -12.94 12.98 7.00
C TYR A 264 -13.75 11.69 6.84
N GLU A 265 -14.90 11.60 7.51
CA GLU A 265 -15.79 10.44 7.47
C GLU A 265 -16.22 10.13 6.03
N HIS A 266 -16.54 11.15 5.22
CA HIS A 266 -16.87 10.95 3.81
C HIS A 266 -15.68 10.46 2.97
N ARG A 267 -14.47 10.98 3.19
CA ARG A 267 -13.27 10.54 2.43
C ARG A 267 -12.91 9.09 2.73
N PHE A 268 -13.12 8.64 3.97
CA PHE A 268 -12.80 7.29 4.42
C PHE A 268 -14.01 6.35 4.50
N ALA A 269 -15.21 6.80 4.07
CA ALA A 269 -16.45 6.02 4.12
C ALA A 269 -16.35 4.63 3.48
N PRO A 270 -15.67 4.44 2.32
CA PRO A 270 -15.55 3.10 1.73
C PRO A 270 -14.75 2.09 2.57
N PHE A 271 -14.06 2.54 3.61
CA PHE A 271 -13.25 1.67 4.46
C PHE A 271 -14.04 1.14 5.66
N GLN A 272 -15.17 1.74 6.02
CA GLN A 272 -15.87 1.52 7.30
C GLN A 272 -16.24 0.06 7.59
N ASN A 273 -16.45 -0.76 6.55
CA ASN A 273 -16.81 -2.17 6.71
C ASN A 273 -15.60 -3.11 6.83
N LEU A 274 -14.37 -2.62 6.69
CA LEU A 274 -13.17 -3.45 6.83
C LEU A 274 -12.89 -3.76 8.30
N LEU A 275 -12.64 -5.03 8.61
CA LEU A 275 -12.24 -5.44 9.95
C LEU A 275 -10.72 -5.33 10.16
N THR A 276 -9.94 -5.69 9.14
CA THR A 276 -8.48 -5.71 9.22
C THR A 276 -7.85 -4.96 8.04
N PRO A 277 -7.13 -3.84 8.28
CA PRO A 277 -7.02 -3.17 9.57
C PRO A 277 -8.29 -2.35 9.88
N PRO A 278 -8.66 -2.18 11.17
CA PRO A 278 -9.84 -1.41 11.53
C PRO A 278 -9.66 0.06 11.13
N PRO A 279 -10.60 0.67 10.39
CA PRO A 279 -10.51 2.06 9.97
C PRO A 279 -10.37 2.98 11.17
N VAL A 280 -9.44 3.94 11.06
CA VAL A 280 -9.28 4.97 12.09
C VAL A 280 -10.47 5.92 12.02
N VAL A 281 -11.22 6.03 13.11
CA VAL A 281 -12.33 6.98 13.21
C VAL A 281 -11.82 8.39 13.48
N TYR A 282 -12.63 9.41 13.19
CA TYR A 282 -12.19 10.81 13.28
C TYR A 282 -11.70 11.20 14.68
N SER A 283 -12.34 10.71 15.75
CA SER A 283 -11.91 10.98 17.14
C SER A 283 -10.50 10.45 17.43
N GLU A 284 -10.19 9.24 16.98
CA GLU A 284 -8.87 8.63 17.12
C GLU A 284 -7.82 9.38 16.29
N PHE A 285 -8.18 9.79 15.07
CA PHE A 285 -7.33 10.64 14.25
C PHE A 285 -6.99 11.96 14.97
N LYS A 286 -7.97 12.62 15.58
CA LYS A 286 -7.76 13.86 16.34
C LYS A 286 -6.87 13.64 17.56
N GLU A 287 -7.03 12.53 18.28
CA GLU A 287 -6.16 12.18 19.41
C GLU A 287 -4.72 11.93 18.94
N MET A 288 -4.55 11.16 17.87
CA MET A 288 -3.23 10.80 17.35
C MET A 288 -2.48 11.98 16.73
N THR A 289 -3.19 13.02 16.28
CA THR A 289 -2.62 14.23 15.68
C THR A 289 -2.65 15.45 16.60
N SER A 290 -3.14 15.31 17.85
CA SER A 290 -3.16 16.40 18.82
C SER A 290 -1.75 16.82 19.22
N PHE A 291 -1.52 18.13 19.25
CA PHE A 291 -0.28 18.73 19.73
C PHE A 291 -0.06 18.51 21.24
N GLU A 292 -1.15 18.31 22.00
CA GLU A 292 -1.13 18.13 23.46
C GLU A 292 -0.57 16.77 23.87
N ARG A 293 -0.56 15.79 22.95
CA ARG A 293 0.01 14.45 23.20
C ARG A 293 1.52 14.49 23.44
N PHE A 294 2.21 15.53 22.98
CA PHE A 294 3.65 15.69 23.09
C PHE A 294 4.01 16.59 24.29
N GLN A 295 3.53 16.20 25.48
CA GLN A 295 3.63 16.97 26.73
C GLN A 295 5.05 17.38 27.15
N GLN A 296 6.10 16.80 26.54
CA GLN A 296 7.49 17.05 26.91
C GLN A 296 8.16 18.19 26.12
N GLN A 297 7.62 18.59 24.95
CA GLN A 297 8.15 19.73 24.18
C GLN A 297 7.03 20.44 23.41
N PRO A 298 6.97 21.79 23.43
CA PRO A 298 6.01 22.52 22.61
C PRO A 298 6.29 22.24 21.13
N ILE A 299 5.32 21.65 20.44
CA ILE A 299 5.38 21.47 18.98
C ILE A 299 5.03 22.81 18.33
N ASP A 300 6.04 23.47 17.79
CA ASP A 300 5.86 24.60 16.89
C ASP A 300 5.93 24.17 15.42
N SER A 301 5.69 25.12 14.51
CA SER A 301 5.79 24.86 13.08
C SER A 301 7.20 24.44 12.65
N SER A 302 8.24 24.99 13.29
CA SER A 302 9.64 24.65 13.00
C SER A 302 9.94 23.18 13.29
N PHE A 303 9.49 22.66 14.43
CA PHE A 303 9.60 21.23 14.76
C PHE A 303 8.96 20.35 13.68
N LEU A 304 7.78 20.72 13.20
CA LEU A 304 7.08 19.98 12.14
C LEU A 304 7.83 20.03 10.81
N TYR A 305 8.36 21.20 10.42
CA TYR A 305 9.18 21.33 9.21
C TYR A 305 10.48 20.51 9.32
N ILE A 306 11.09 20.45 10.51
CA ILE A 306 12.25 19.60 10.79
C ILE A 306 11.92 18.12 10.63
N ALA A 307 10.81 17.68 11.21
CA ALA A 307 10.33 16.31 11.04
C ALA A 307 10.03 16.00 9.56
N GLY A 308 9.39 16.93 8.86
CA GLY A 308 9.03 16.78 7.45
C GLY A 308 10.24 16.65 6.53
N TYR A 309 11.27 17.49 6.66
CA TYR A 309 12.46 17.33 5.81
C TYR A 309 13.25 16.06 6.17
N LYS A 310 13.24 15.61 7.44
CA LYS A 310 13.86 14.31 7.81
C LYS A 310 13.20 13.15 7.09
N HIS A 311 11.87 13.18 6.94
CA HIS A 311 11.13 12.22 6.14
C HIS A 311 11.51 12.28 4.65
N PHE A 312 11.53 13.47 4.02
CA PHE A 312 11.97 13.58 2.62
C PHE A 312 13.42 13.13 2.40
N TYR A 313 14.30 13.38 3.37
CA TYR A 313 15.68 12.88 3.33
C TYR A 313 15.73 11.35 3.38
N GLN A 314 14.92 10.72 4.23
CA GLN A 314 14.85 9.26 4.31
C GLN A 314 14.24 8.66 3.03
N ALA A 315 13.17 9.25 2.49
CA ALA A 315 12.59 8.86 1.21
C ALA A 315 13.63 8.92 0.09
N ARG A 316 14.40 10.02 0.02
CA ARG A 316 15.49 10.18 -0.95
C ARG A 316 16.53 9.06 -0.84
N LYS A 317 17.00 8.76 0.38
CA LYS A 317 17.98 7.68 0.61
C LYS A 317 17.46 6.33 0.11
N LEU A 318 16.20 6.02 0.35
CA LEU A 318 15.59 4.76 -0.08
C LEU A 318 15.48 4.71 -1.62
N LEU A 319 14.97 5.78 -2.24
CA LEU A 319 14.84 5.89 -3.70
C LEU A 319 16.20 5.79 -4.42
N GLU A 320 17.27 6.36 -3.85
CA GLU A 320 18.64 6.27 -4.39
C GLU A 320 19.18 4.83 -4.44
N THR A 321 18.57 3.88 -3.71
CA THR A 321 18.94 2.45 -3.78
C THR A 321 18.20 1.66 -4.86
N ILE A 322 17.15 2.24 -5.43
CA ILE A 322 16.32 1.62 -6.47
C ILE A 322 16.92 1.97 -7.84
N ALA A 323 16.82 1.04 -8.79
CA ALA A 323 17.29 1.30 -10.15
C ALA A 323 16.53 2.50 -10.74
N PRO A 324 17.23 3.45 -11.38
CA PRO A 324 16.57 4.66 -11.88
C PRO A 324 15.66 4.32 -13.07
N ASP A 325 14.45 4.84 -13.00
CA ASP A 325 13.52 4.97 -14.13
C ASP A 325 12.90 6.39 -14.10
N SER A 326 11.96 6.67 -15.00
CA SER A 326 11.29 7.97 -15.05
C SER A 326 10.54 8.30 -13.76
N GLU A 327 9.84 7.33 -13.18
CA GLU A 327 9.04 7.52 -11.97
C GLU A 327 9.94 7.81 -10.76
N ILE A 328 10.97 6.99 -10.56
CA ILE A 328 11.96 7.17 -9.49
C ILE A 328 12.69 8.50 -9.62
N THR A 329 13.02 8.92 -10.85
CA THR A 329 13.68 10.22 -11.10
C THR A 329 12.78 11.40 -10.73
N ASP A 330 11.50 11.34 -11.05
CA ASP A 330 10.54 12.38 -10.66
C ASP A 330 10.32 12.41 -9.15
N LEU A 331 10.14 11.24 -8.50
CA LEU A 331 10.01 11.15 -7.05
C LEU A 331 11.27 11.68 -6.33
N LEU A 332 12.46 11.39 -6.83
CA LEU A 332 13.72 11.92 -6.30
C LEU A 332 13.79 13.44 -6.43
N THR A 333 13.33 13.99 -7.56
CA THR A 333 13.29 15.44 -7.78
C THR A 333 12.36 16.11 -6.78
N ILE A 334 11.14 15.59 -6.64
CA ILE A 334 10.14 16.07 -5.68
C ILE A 334 10.70 16.01 -4.24
N CYS A 335 11.28 14.88 -3.83
CA CYS A 335 11.88 14.73 -2.51
C CYS A 335 12.98 15.76 -2.23
N LYS A 336 13.90 15.95 -3.19
CA LYS A 336 15.01 16.90 -3.04
C LYS A 336 14.51 18.33 -2.92
N THR A 337 13.56 18.74 -3.76
CA THR A 337 12.98 20.08 -3.71
C THR A 337 12.24 20.30 -2.39
N ASN A 338 11.34 19.39 -2.02
CA ASN A 338 10.55 19.52 -0.80
C ASN A 338 11.40 19.45 0.49
N PHE A 339 12.49 18.67 0.48
CA PHE A 339 13.50 18.70 1.54
C PHE A 339 14.07 20.12 1.74
N VAL A 340 14.48 20.79 0.65
CA VAL A 340 15.05 22.14 0.71
C VAL A 340 14.01 23.15 1.19
N VAL A 341 12.80 23.09 0.64
CA VAL A 341 11.66 23.95 1.01
C VAL A 341 11.40 23.91 2.51
N LEU A 342 11.24 22.71 3.09
CA LEU A 342 10.99 22.56 4.53
C LEU A 342 12.20 22.94 5.38
N LYS A 343 13.42 22.68 4.91
CA LYS A 343 14.65 23.10 5.60
C LYS A 343 14.75 24.63 5.68
N LEU A 344 14.35 25.35 4.64
CA LEU A 344 14.30 26.82 4.63
C LEU A 344 13.25 27.35 5.61
N LEU A 345 12.04 26.76 5.60
CA LEU A 345 10.97 27.13 6.54
C LEU A 345 11.37 26.90 8.00
N ALA A 346 12.00 25.75 8.30
CA ALA A 346 12.55 25.48 9.63
C ALA A 346 13.59 26.53 10.07
N GLY A 347 14.34 27.09 9.12
CA GLY A 347 15.27 28.20 9.34
C GLY A 347 14.62 29.59 9.45
N GLY A 348 13.29 29.68 9.42
CA GLY A 348 12.54 30.94 9.52
C GLY A 348 12.32 31.67 8.19
N HIS A 349 12.68 31.07 7.05
CA HIS A 349 12.40 31.68 5.75
C HIS A 349 10.90 31.85 5.55
N LYS A 350 10.45 33.07 5.18
CA LYS A 350 9.02 33.39 4.95
C LYS A 350 8.14 33.11 6.18
N LYS A 351 8.68 33.24 7.39
CA LYS A 351 7.92 33.08 8.64
C LYS A 351 6.75 34.05 8.73
N ASP A 352 6.97 35.30 8.33
CA ASP A 352 5.95 36.37 8.38
C ASP A 352 5.05 36.41 7.13
N SER A 353 5.28 35.53 6.15
CA SER A 353 4.42 35.46 4.95
C SER A 353 3.10 34.78 5.31
N ILE A 354 1.99 35.43 4.96
CA ILE A 354 0.64 34.87 5.06
C ILE A 354 0.18 34.19 3.76
N ARG A 355 1.04 34.18 2.72
CA ARG A 355 0.67 33.57 1.43
C ARG A 355 0.59 32.05 1.57
N PRO A 356 -0.48 31.42 1.05
CA PRO A 356 -0.61 29.98 1.10
C PRO A 356 0.47 29.32 0.23
N PRO A 357 0.96 28.13 0.63
CA PRO A 357 1.86 27.35 -0.22
C PRO A 357 1.14 26.85 -1.47
N GLU A 358 1.86 26.80 -2.58
CA GLU A 358 1.38 26.20 -3.83
C GLU A 358 1.88 24.75 -3.94
N PHE A 359 1.04 23.89 -4.51
CA PHE A 359 1.31 22.47 -4.71
C PHE A 359 1.27 22.13 -6.20
N ASP A 360 2.44 21.87 -6.78
CA ASP A 360 2.60 21.57 -8.21
C ASP A 360 2.68 20.05 -8.45
N PHE A 361 1.60 19.48 -8.97
CA PHE A 361 1.47 18.05 -9.30
C PHE A 361 1.92 17.68 -10.74
N SER A 362 2.58 18.59 -11.47
CA SER A 362 2.99 18.35 -12.86
C SER A 362 3.94 17.16 -13.05
N LYS A 363 4.81 16.88 -12.07
CA LYS A 363 5.75 15.75 -12.08
C LYS A 363 5.16 14.44 -11.59
N ASN A 364 4.20 14.50 -10.68
CA ASN A 364 3.57 13.32 -10.12
C ASN A 364 2.15 13.66 -9.66
N LYS A 365 1.20 12.79 -10.05
CA LYS A 365 -0.24 12.96 -9.81
C LYS A 365 -0.65 12.93 -8.34
N TYR A 366 0.23 12.45 -7.45
CA TYR A 366 -0.07 12.25 -6.03
C TYR A 366 0.90 12.98 -5.10
N PHE A 367 2.05 13.43 -5.59
CA PHE A 367 3.09 14.05 -4.78
C PHE A 367 3.53 15.37 -5.41
N ALA A 368 3.10 16.47 -4.83
CA ALA A 368 3.37 17.80 -5.36
C ALA A 368 4.74 18.37 -4.98
N THR A 369 5.37 19.08 -5.91
CA THR A 369 6.45 20.00 -5.53
C THR A 369 5.85 21.21 -4.80
N MET A 370 6.28 21.43 -3.56
CA MET A 370 5.84 22.58 -2.76
C MET A 370 6.58 23.84 -3.21
N LYS A 371 5.86 24.94 -3.38
CA LYS A 371 6.42 26.27 -3.63
C LYS A 371 5.93 27.23 -2.56
N ILE A 372 6.85 28.00 -2.01
CA ILE A 372 6.55 29.06 -1.02
C ILE A 372 6.77 30.40 -1.71
N THR A 373 5.77 31.27 -1.69
CA THR A 373 5.83 32.62 -2.28
C THR A 373 6.12 33.71 -1.28
#